data_AF-A0A4Y2V834-F1
#
_entry.id   AF-A0A4Y2V834-F1
#
_cell.length_a   1.000
_cell.length_b   1.000
_cell.length_c   1.000
_cell.angle_alpha   90.00
_cell.angle_beta   90.00
_cell.angle_gamma   90.00
#
_symmetry.space_group_name_H-M   'P 1'
#
loop_
_entity.id
_entity.type
_entity.pdbx_description
1 polymer ?
#
loop_
_entity_poly.entity_id
_entity_poly.type
_entity_poly.pdbx_seq_one_letter_code
_entity_poly.pdbx_strand_id
1 'polypeptide(L)'
;MVNTRSQTKMAENANLLALLAEMKKSMEKGQEEMKKRKEEMKRIEEDVQSVQREIGEVKGEVERKIEEVEDKVQGKIEEVKEKVQVKIGDLEKRLSELEDRPITFPANPELTFSRPTVKSLTFDGQTSWTVFKTQFDVVSSANGWNNRVKASQLVASLRGSAAEVLQGIPSHKLTDLTTIENALESRFGDSHLTQFYRTELKTRRQKPGWLVG
;
A
#
# COMPACT_ATOMS: atom_id res chain seq x y z
N MET A 1 0.82 -44.49 -101.46
CA MET A 1 1.15 -44.19 -100.04
C MET A 1 1.41 -42.70 -99.81
N VAL A 2 0.44 -41.80 -100.09
CA VAL A 2 0.65 -40.33 -99.92
C VAL A 2 -0.19 -39.74 -98.78
N ASN A 3 -1.05 -40.55 -98.13
CA ASN A 3 -2.08 -40.06 -97.22
C ASN A 3 -1.60 -39.82 -95.77
N THR A 4 -0.66 -40.61 -95.26
CA THR A 4 -0.26 -40.59 -93.84
C THR A 4 0.49 -39.31 -93.45
N ARG A 5 1.41 -38.81 -94.27
CA ARG A 5 2.18 -37.59 -93.98
C ARG A 5 1.30 -36.33 -93.94
N SER A 6 0.23 -36.29 -94.73
CA SER A 6 -0.73 -35.18 -94.71
C SER A 6 -1.62 -35.22 -93.46
N GLN A 7 -1.99 -36.42 -93.01
CA GLN A 7 -2.74 -36.61 -91.77
C GLN A 7 -1.92 -36.23 -90.52
N THR A 8 -0.62 -36.56 -90.47
CA THR A 8 0.26 -36.17 -89.35
C THR A 8 0.39 -34.64 -89.24
N LYS A 9 0.56 -33.93 -90.35
CA LYS A 9 0.61 -32.45 -90.37
C LYS A 9 -0.71 -31.81 -89.92
N MET A 10 -1.85 -32.40 -90.28
CA MET A 10 -3.15 -31.92 -89.79
C MET A 10 -3.29 -32.10 -88.27
N ALA A 11 -2.81 -33.22 -87.73
CA ALA A 11 -2.84 -33.46 -86.28
C ALA A 11 -1.91 -32.49 -85.52
N GLU A 12 -0.71 -32.22 -86.04
CA GLU A 12 0.22 -31.23 -85.45
C GLU A 12 -0.38 -29.82 -85.44
N ASN A 13 -1.02 -29.39 -86.52
CA ASN A 13 -1.71 -28.09 -86.58
C ASN A 13 -2.90 -28.01 -85.62
N ALA A 14 -3.68 -29.08 -85.48
CA ALA A 14 -4.79 -29.13 -84.53
C ALA A 14 -4.32 -29.00 -83.07
N ASN A 15 -3.23 -29.67 -82.71
CA ASN A 15 -2.61 -29.55 -81.39
C ASN A 15 -2.08 -28.13 -81.12
N LEU A 16 -1.49 -27.49 -82.13
CA LEU A 16 -1.00 -26.10 -82.05
C LEU A 16 -2.15 -25.11 -81.81
N LEU A 17 -3.29 -25.30 -82.48
CA LEU A 17 -4.49 -24.48 -82.27
C LEU A 17 -5.09 -24.67 -80.88
N ALA A 18 -5.10 -25.90 -80.34
CA ALA A 18 -5.56 -26.17 -78.99
C ALA A 18 -4.71 -25.46 -77.94
N LEU A 19 -3.37 -25.51 -78.08
CA LEU A 19 -2.43 -24.78 -77.21
C LEU A 19 -2.65 -23.26 -77.25
N LEU A 20 -2.87 -22.69 -78.43
CA LEU A 20 -3.17 -21.26 -78.57
C LEU A 20 -4.50 -20.88 -77.92
N ALA A 21 -5.53 -21.74 -78.02
CA ALA A 21 -6.81 -21.51 -77.36
C ALA A 21 -6.69 -21.56 -75.83
N GLU A 22 -5.91 -22.50 -75.29
CA GLU A 22 -5.62 -22.58 -73.85
C GLU A 22 -4.85 -21.36 -73.35
N MET A 23 -3.82 -20.91 -74.09
CA MET A 23 -3.08 -19.69 -73.78
C MET A 23 -3.98 -18.44 -73.80
N LYS A 24 -4.88 -18.33 -74.77
CA LYS A 24 -5.82 -17.21 -74.84
C LYS A 24 -6.78 -17.21 -73.64
N LYS A 25 -7.32 -18.38 -73.29
CA LYS A 25 -8.22 -18.53 -72.14
C LYS A 25 -7.53 -18.22 -70.80
N SER A 26 -6.29 -18.65 -70.62
CA SER A 26 -5.52 -18.34 -69.42
C SER A 26 -5.17 -16.85 -69.32
N MET A 27 -4.87 -16.21 -70.46
CA MET A 27 -4.64 -14.77 -70.54
C MET A 27 -5.90 -13.97 -70.19
N GLU A 28 -7.05 -14.33 -70.76
CA GLU A 28 -8.34 -13.71 -70.43
C GLU A 28 -8.69 -13.87 -68.94
N LYS A 29 -8.47 -15.07 -68.38
CA LYS A 29 -8.67 -15.32 -66.94
C LYS A 29 -7.75 -14.45 -66.08
N GLY A 30 -6.47 -14.32 -66.45
CA GLY A 30 -5.50 -13.47 -65.75
C GLY A 30 -5.88 -11.98 -65.78
N GLN A 31 -6.45 -11.51 -66.89
CA GLN A 31 -6.96 -10.14 -67.01
C GLN A 31 -8.17 -9.90 -66.11
N GLU A 32 -9.10 -10.85 -66.04
CA GLU A 32 -10.29 -10.73 -65.18
C GLU A 32 -9.91 -10.74 -63.69
N GLU A 33 -9.00 -11.62 -63.27
CA GLU A 33 -8.47 -11.63 -61.90
C GLU A 33 -7.77 -10.30 -61.55
N MET A 34 -7.01 -9.74 -62.50
CA MET A 34 -6.36 -8.44 -62.30
C MET A 34 -7.38 -7.30 -62.17
N LYS A 35 -8.47 -7.33 -62.95
CA LYS A 35 -9.54 -6.34 -62.85
C LYS A 35 -10.25 -6.43 -61.51
N LYS A 36 -10.57 -7.65 -61.04
CA LYS A 36 -11.17 -7.88 -59.73
C LYS A 36 -10.26 -7.37 -58.59
N ARG A 37 -8.96 -7.69 -58.62
CA ARG A 37 -7.99 -7.18 -57.63
C ARG A 37 -7.88 -5.67 -57.61
N LYS A 38 -7.93 -5.01 -58.77
CA LYS A 38 -7.94 -3.54 -58.86
C LYS A 38 -9.17 -2.94 -58.19
N GLU A 39 -10.33 -3.57 -58.34
CA GLU A 39 -11.57 -3.10 -57.74
C GLU A 39 -11.61 -3.31 -56.23
N GLU A 40 -11.10 -4.45 -55.74
CA GLU A 40 -10.88 -4.68 -54.31
C GLU A 40 -9.91 -3.67 -53.70
N MET A 41 -8.80 -3.37 -54.40
CA MET A 41 -7.82 -2.38 -53.94
C MET A 41 -8.42 -0.98 -53.83
N LYS A 42 -9.30 -0.60 -54.77
CA LYS A 42 -10.02 0.68 -54.71
C LYS A 42 -10.95 0.77 -53.50
N ARG A 43 -11.67 -0.31 -53.18
CA ARG A 43 -12.53 -0.36 -51.98
C ARG A 43 -11.72 -0.23 -50.70
N ILE A 44 -10.58 -0.92 -50.62
CA ILE A 44 -9.67 -0.82 -49.46
C ILE A 44 -9.14 0.61 -49.32
N GLU A 45 -8.81 1.28 -50.42
CA GLU A 45 -8.36 2.67 -50.39
C GLU A 45 -9.44 3.62 -49.87
N GLU A 46 -10.69 3.44 -50.28
CA GLU A 46 -11.85 4.19 -49.77
C GLU A 46 -12.06 3.94 -48.25
N ASP A 47 -11.98 2.68 -47.80
CA ASP A 47 -12.10 2.31 -46.39
C ASP A 47 -10.97 2.93 -45.55
N VAL A 48 -9.72 2.88 -46.04
CA VAL A 48 -8.57 3.49 -45.36
C VAL A 48 -8.74 5.00 -45.22
N GLN A 49 -9.23 5.69 -46.25
CA GLN A 49 -9.53 7.13 -46.17
C GLN A 49 -10.65 7.43 -45.17
N SER A 50 -11.68 6.58 -45.09
CA SER A 50 -12.74 6.71 -44.09
C SER A 50 -12.20 6.57 -42.67
N VAL A 51 -11.42 5.53 -42.41
CA VAL A 51 -10.79 5.28 -41.11
C VAL A 51 -9.85 6.43 -40.72
N GLN A 52 -9.08 6.97 -41.66
CA GLN A 52 -8.23 8.14 -41.39
C GLN A 52 -9.03 9.36 -40.94
N ARG A 53 -10.23 9.59 -41.51
CA ARG A 53 -11.11 10.68 -41.10
C ARG A 53 -11.63 10.47 -39.67
N GLU A 54 -12.13 9.28 -39.38
CA GLU A 54 -12.62 8.92 -38.04
C GLU A 54 -11.54 9.05 -36.97
N ILE A 55 -10.31 8.61 -37.26
CA ILE A 55 -9.16 8.79 -36.36
C ILE A 55 -8.91 10.28 -36.08
N GLY A 56 -9.03 11.14 -37.09
CA GLY A 56 -8.90 12.59 -36.91
C GLY A 56 -9.98 13.19 -36.01
N GLU A 57 -11.23 12.77 -36.18
CA GLU A 57 -12.35 13.21 -35.35
C GLU A 57 -12.21 12.76 -33.89
N VAL A 58 -11.89 11.47 -33.67
CA VAL A 58 -11.65 10.91 -32.34
C VAL A 58 -10.49 11.62 -31.66
N LYS A 59 -9.40 11.87 -32.38
CA LYS A 59 -8.24 12.62 -31.85
C LYS A 59 -8.66 14.02 -31.37
N GLY A 60 -9.42 14.75 -32.18
CA GLY A 60 -9.90 16.08 -31.81
C GLY A 60 -10.92 16.08 -30.66
N GLU A 61 -11.73 15.03 -30.52
CA GLU A 61 -12.61 14.87 -29.35
C GLU A 61 -11.81 14.57 -28.07
N VAL A 62 -10.79 13.73 -28.16
CA VAL A 62 -9.91 13.42 -27.02
C VAL A 62 -9.16 14.67 -26.57
N GLU A 63 -8.59 15.45 -27.49
CA GLU A 63 -7.90 16.70 -27.16
C GLU A 63 -8.83 17.69 -26.43
N ARG A 64 -10.07 17.89 -26.92
CA ARG A 64 -11.05 18.75 -26.25
C ARG A 64 -11.43 18.26 -24.85
N LYS A 65 -11.62 16.95 -24.66
CA LYS A 65 -11.93 16.38 -23.34
C LYS A 65 -10.78 16.55 -22.35
N ILE A 66 -9.54 16.48 -22.82
CA ILE A 66 -8.36 16.72 -21.99
C ILE A 66 -8.36 18.17 -21.52
N GLU A 67 -8.55 19.13 -22.43
CA GLU A 67 -8.61 20.56 -22.11
C GLU A 67 -9.74 20.87 -21.08
N GLU A 68 -10.94 20.33 -21.29
CA GLU A 68 -12.06 20.50 -20.36
C GLU A 68 -11.75 19.95 -18.95
N VAL A 69 -11.09 18.79 -18.88
CA VAL A 69 -10.70 18.18 -17.60
C VAL A 69 -9.61 19.02 -16.91
N GLU A 70 -8.63 19.52 -17.66
CA GLU A 70 -7.57 20.39 -17.15
C GLU A 70 -8.17 21.67 -16.54
N ASP A 71 -9.06 22.36 -17.26
CA ASP A 71 -9.76 23.56 -16.78
C ASP A 71 -10.55 23.27 -15.50
N LYS A 72 -11.29 22.16 -15.47
CA LYS A 72 -12.09 21.78 -14.30
C LYS A 72 -11.23 21.46 -13.08
N VAL A 73 -10.08 20.80 -13.29
CA VAL A 73 -9.13 20.50 -12.21
C VAL A 73 -8.50 21.79 -11.70
N GLN A 74 -8.07 22.68 -12.60
CA GLN A 74 -7.48 23.98 -12.24
C GLN A 74 -8.48 24.84 -11.44
N GLY A 75 -9.74 24.92 -11.87
CA GLY A 75 -10.79 25.64 -11.14
C GLY A 75 -11.01 25.10 -9.72
N LYS A 76 -11.06 23.77 -9.54
CA LYS A 76 -11.19 23.14 -8.21
C LYS A 76 -10.00 23.42 -7.31
N ILE A 77 -8.78 23.44 -7.87
CA ILE A 77 -7.57 23.74 -7.10
C ILE A 77 -7.63 25.18 -6.58
N GLU A 78 -8.02 26.14 -7.42
CA GLU A 78 -8.11 27.53 -6.99
C GLU A 78 -9.21 27.74 -5.94
N GLU A 79 -10.37 27.10 -6.08
CA GLU A 79 -11.45 27.13 -5.07
C GLU A 79 -10.97 26.56 -3.71
N VAL A 80 -10.25 25.44 -3.72
CA VAL A 80 -9.71 24.85 -2.49
C VAL A 80 -8.66 25.77 -1.87
N LYS A 81 -7.79 26.37 -2.69
CA LYS A 81 -6.76 27.30 -2.24
C LYS A 81 -7.38 28.53 -1.58
N GLU A 82 -8.42 29.13 -2.16
CA GLU A 82 -9.15 30.25 -1.56
C GLU A 82 -9.76 29.86 -0.21
N LYS A 83 -10.46 28.71 -0.13
CA LYS A 83 -11.03 28.22 1.13
C LYS A 83 -9.98 27.98 2.22
N VAL A 84 -8.81 27.48 1.85
CA VAL A 84 -7.70 27.28 2.79
C VAL A 84 -7.13 28.61 3.26
N GLN A 85 -6.91 29.57 2.35
CA GLN A 85 -6.43 30.91 2.71
C GLN A 85 -7.39 31.62 3.68
N VAL A 86 -8.70 31.56 3.45
CA VAL A 86 -9.70 32.13 4.36
C VAL A 86 -9.63 31.48 5.74
N LYS A 87 -9.55 30.14 5.81
CA LYS A 87 -9.45 29.42 7.09
C LYS A 87 -8.17 29.73 7.85
N ILE A 88 -7.05 29.93 7.15
CA ILE A 88 -5.79 30.33 7.77
C ILE A 88 -5.95 31.72 8.39
N GLY A 89 -6.51 32.69 7.66
CA GLY A 89 -6.76 34.04 8.20
C GLY A 89 -7.68 34.04 9.43
N ASP A 90 -8.73 33.22 9.42
CA ASP A 90 -9.61 33.04 10.59
C ASP A 90 -8.85 32.46 11.80
N LEU A 91 -7.96 31.49 11.57
CA LEU A 91 -7.14 30.89 12.63
C LEU A 91 -6.10 31.87 13.17
N GLU A 92 -5.44 32.64 12.29
CA GLU A 92 -4.50 33.69 12.69
C GLU A 92 -5.19 34.73 13.57
N LYS A 93 -6.39 35.20 13.19
CA LYS A 93 -7.18 36.13 14.01
C LYS A 93 -7.54 35.55 15.38
N ARG A 94 -8.02 34.31 15.42
CA ARG A 94 -8.34 33.62 16.68
C ARG A 94 -7.12 33.41 17.57
N LEU A 95 -5.94 33.25 16.97
CA LEU A 95 -4.68 33.12 17.70
C LEU A 95 -4.29 34.46 18.33
N SER A 96 -4.39 35.57 17.59
CA SER A 96 -4.14 36.92 18.13
C SER A 96 -5.09 37.28 19.29
N GLU A 97 -6.38 36.97 19.17
CA GLU A 97 -7.36 37.16 20.25
C GLU A 97 -7.01 36.36 21.52
N LEU A 98 -6.34 35.22 21.36
CA LEU A 98 -5.91 34.38 22.48
C LEU A 98 -4.60 34.87 23.11
N GLU A 99 -3.68 35.42 22.30
CA GLU A 99 -2.41 36.01 22.77
C GLU A 99 -2.64 37.32 23.57
N ASP A 100 -3.60 38.15 23.16
CA ASP A 100 -3.92 39.41 23.84
C ASP A 100 -4.75 39.22 25.12
N ARG A 101 -5.24 38.01 25.39
CA ARG A 101 -5.98 37.71 26.62
C ARG A 101 -4.98 37.54 27.78
N PRO A 102 -4.97 38.44 28.80
CA PRO A 102 -4.13 38.23 29.96
C PRO A 102 -4.50 36.89 30.62
N ILE A 103 -3.49 36.06 30.88
CA ILE A 103 -3.60 34.76 31.58
C ILE A 103 -4.02 35.04 33.03
N THR A 104 -5.26 35.43 33.23
CA THR A 104 -5.91 35.42 34.54
C THR A 104 -6.77 34.18 34.53
N PHE A 105 -6.23 33.11 35.13
CA PHE A 105 -7.06 31.99 35.53
C PHE A 105 -8.09 32.56 36.51
N PRO A 106 -9.40 32.59 36.17
CA PRO A 106 -10.38 32.77 37.24
C PRO A 106 -10.16 31.58 38.16
N ALA A 107 -9.81 31.85 39.41
CA ALA A 107 -9.76 30.82 40.44
C ALA A 107 -11.18 30.29 40.60
N ASN A 108 -11.51 29.29 39.78
CA ASN A 108 -12.79 28.63 39.82
C ASN A 108 -12.80 27.74 41.08
N PRO A 109 -13.60 28.05 42.12
CA PRO A 109 -13.59 27.27 43.35
C PRO A 109 -14.17 25.86 43.18
N GLU A 110 -14.82 25.56 42.04
CA GLU A 110 -15.50 24.29 41.79
C GLU A 110 -14.68 23.24 41.01
N LEU A 111 -13.44 23.54 40.60
CA LEU A 111 -12.54 22.53 40.03
C LEU A 111 -11.59 21.94 41.07
N THR A 112 -12.08 21.67 42.27
CA THR A 112 -11.48 20.64 43.13
C THR A 112 -11.83 19.24 42.59
N PHE A 113 -11.72 19.02 41.29
CA PHE A 113 -11.47 17.67 40.81
C PHE A 113 -9.99 17.41 41.08
N SER A 114 -9.68 17.08 42.34
CA SER A 114 -8.55 16.21 42.62
C SER A 114 -8.82 14.92 41.84
N ARG A 115 -8.42 14.90 40.56
CA ARG A 115 -8.38 13.67 39.79
C ARG A 115 -7.58 12.70 40.66
N PRO A 116 -8.15 11.57 41.11
CA PRO A 116 -7.42 10.67 41.98
C PRO A 116 -6.18 10.22 41.22
N THR A 117 -5.02 10.78 41.55
CA THR A 117 -3.75 10.31 41.01
C THR A 117 -3.54 8.95 41.65
N VAL A 118 -3.92 7.89 40.92
CA VAL A 118 -3.65 6.53 41.36
C VAL A 118 -2.15 6.43 41.62
N LYS A 119 -1.79 5.98 42.82
CA LYS A 119 -0.42 5.95 43.32
C LYS A 119 0.49 5.24 42.31
N SER A 120 1.71 5.76 42.14
CA SER A 120 2.74 5.15 41.30
C SER A 120 2.95 3.69 41.69
N LEU A 121 2.77 2.78 40.74
CA LEU A 121 3.10 1.38 40.90
C LEU A 121 4.63 1.23 41.01
N THR A 122 5.10 0.21 41.72
CA THR A 122 6.52 -0.11 41.83
C THR A 122 6.76 -1.52 41.32
N PHE A 123 7.81 -1.71 40.54
CA PHE A 123 8.23 -3.02 40.04
C PHE A 123 9.68 -3.27 40.42
N ASP A 124 9.93 -4.27 41.25
CA ASP A 124 11.25 -4.69 41.71
C ASP A 124 11.71 -6.02 41.09
N GLY A 125 10.82 -6.68 40.33
CA GLY A 125 11.04 -7.98 39.71
C GLY A 125 10.59 -9.18 40.55
N GLN A 126 9.93 -8.98 41.70
CA GLN A 126 9.40 -10.09 42.52
C GLN A 126 8.07 -10.64 42.00
N THR A 127 7.19 -9.78 41.50
CA THR A 127 5.95 -10.19 40.83
C THR A 127 6.22 -10.51 39.36
N SER A 128 5.44 -11.40 38.74
CA SER A 128 5.54 -11.64 37.29
C SER A 128 5.33 -10.33 36.52
N TRP A 129 6.18 -10.11 35.51
CA TRP A 129 6.11 -8.95 34.63
C TRP A 129 4.74 -8.81 33.96
N THR A 130 4.11 -9.93 33.57
CA THR A 130 2.77 -9.98 32.97
C THR A 130 1.70 -9.39 33.91
N VAL A 131 1.79 -9.69 35.20
CA VAL A 131 0.87 -9.20 36.23
C VAL A 131 1.06 -7.69 36.43
N PHE A 132 2.31 -7.24 36.52
CA PHE A 132 2.62 -5.82 36.64
C PHE A 132 2.18 -5.02 35.41
N LYS A 133 2.46 -5.51 34.20
CA LYS A 133 2.07 -4.86 32.94
C LYS A 133 0.56 -4.67 32.85
N THR A 134 -0.21 -5.70 33.22
CA THR A 134 -1.68 -5.62 33.26
C THR A 134 -2.17 -4.53 34.23
N GLN A 135 -1.59 -4.45 35.43
CA GLN A 135 -1.93 -3.40 36.40
C GLN A 135 -1.55 -2.00 35.89
N PHE A 136 -0.37 -1.89 35.28
CA PHE A 136 0.13 -0.64 34.71
C PHE A 136 -0.76 -0.15 33.56
N ASP A 137 -1.26 -1.05 32.70
CA ASP A 137 -2.16 -0.72 31.60
C ASP A 137 -3.52 -0.22 32.09
N VAL A 138 -4.09 -0.83 33.14
CA VAL A 138 -5.31 -0.36 33.78
C VAL A 138 -5.12 1.05 34.34
N VAL A 139 -4.02 1.29 35.07
CA VAL A 139 -3.72 2.60 35.66
C VAL A 139 -3.46 3.66 34.60
N SER A 140 -2.73 3.32 33.54
CA SER A 140 -2.42 4.26 32.47
C SER A 140 -3.65 4.64 31.66
N SER A 141 -4.58 3.71 31.45
CA SER A 141 -5.85 3.93 30.76
C SER A 141 -6.79 4.79 31.61
N ALA A 142 -6.92 4.50 32.91
CA ALA A 142 -7.71 5.32 33.84
C ALA A 142 -7.17 6.77 33.94
N ASN A 143 -5.87 6.95 33.74
CA ASN A 143 -5.22 8.25 33.75
C ASN A 143 -5.09 8.93 32.38
N GLY A 144 -5.54 8.30 31.29
CA GLY A 144 -5.41 8.85 29.94
C GLY A 144 -3.97 9.16 29.53
N TRP A 145 -3.00 8.36 29.98
CA TRP A 145 -1.59 8.57 29.63
C TRP A 145 -1.32 8.21 28.16
N ASN A 146 -0.67 9.12 27.45
CA ASN A 146 -0.11 8.83 26.12
C ASN A 146 1.21 8.04 26.25
N ASN A 147 1.69 7.46 25.15
CA ASN A 147 2.85 6.56 25.15
C ASN A 147 4.12 7.19 25.74
N ARG A 148 4.33 8.50 25.56
CA ARG A 148 5.47 9.22 26.14
C ARG A 148 5.38 9.23 27.67
N VAL A 149 4.20 9.58 28.21
CA VAL A 149 3.95 9.59 29.66
C VAL A 149 4.03 8.17 30.23
N LYS A 150 3.49 7.17 29.52
CA LYS A 150 3.61 5.76 29.90
C LYS A 150 5.07 5.32 30.00
N ALA A 151 5.91 5.64 29.02
CA ALA A 151 7.34 5.29 29.04
C ALA A 151 8.06 5.92 30.24
N SER A 152 7.88 7.23 30.46
CA SER A 152 8.49 7.92 31.60
C SER A 152 8.01 7.37 32.94
N GLN A 153 6.72 7.08 33.08
CA GLN A 153 6.16 6.53 34.30
C GLN A 153 6.60 5.08 34.53
N LEU A 154 6.73 4.28 33.47
CA LEU A 154 7.24 2.91 33.55
C LEU A 154 8.67 2.92 34.07
N VAL A 155 9.56 3.73 33.49
CA VAL A 155 10.93 3.95 33.97
C VAL A 155 10.97 4.38 35.43
N ALA A 156 10.13 5.34 35.82
CA ALA A 156 10.04 5.83 37.18
C ALA A 156 9.50 4.80 38.19
N SER A 157 8.79 3.77 37.71
CA SER A 157 8.21 2.69 38.51
C SER A 157 9.21 1.55 38.79
N LEU A 158 10.29 1.45 38.00
CA LEU A 158 11.30 0.40 38.17
C LEU A 158 12.17 0.63 39.41
N ARG A 159 12.40 -0.42 40.18
CA ARG A 159 13.25 -0.44 41.38
C ARG A 159 14.10 -1.71 41.39
N GLY A 160 15.15 -1.71 42.21
CA GLY A 160 15.99 -2.90 42.42
C GLY A 160 16.49 -3.51 41.11
N SER A 161 16.37 -4.85 41.00
CA SER A 161 16.88 -5.57 39.83
C SER A 161 16.15 -5.20 38.53
N ALA A 162 14.89 -4.72 38.61
CA ALA A 162 14.16 -4.29 37.42
C ALA A 162 14.70 -2.98 36.84
N ALA A 163 15.24 -2.09 37.68
CA ALA A 163 15.87 -0.85 37.21
C ALA A 163 17.20 -1.12 36.47
N GLU A 164 17.88 -2.23 36.73
CA GLU A 164 19.13 -2.60 36.05
C GLU A 164 18.95 -2.81 34.55
N VAL A 165 17.74 -3.19 34.11
CA VAL A 165 17.40 -3.35 32.68
C VAL A 165 17.61 -2.05 31.90
N LEU A 166 17.47 -0.91 32.57
CA LEU A 166 17.67 0.41 31.96
C LEU A 166 19.12 0.68 31.55
N GLN A 167 20.11 0.00 32.15
CA GLN A 167 21.53 0.17 31.80
C GLN A 167 21.84 -0.32 30.38
N GLY A 168 21.06 -1.27 29.86
CA GLY A 168 21.20 -1.80 28.50
C GLY A 168 20.52 -0.95 27.41
N ILE A 169 19.78 0.10 27.80
CA ILE A 169 18.97 0.90 26.87
C ILE A 169 19.61 2.29 26.70
N PRO A 170 19.91 2.73 25.46
CA PRO A 170 20.36 4.10 25.21
C PRO A 170 19.35 5.15 25.69
N SER A 171 19.83 6.25 26.28
CA SER A 171 18.98 7.28 26.91
C SER A 171 17.88 7.85 26.00
N HIS A 172 18.17 8.08 24.71
CA HIS A 172 17.18 8.59 23.75
C HIS A 172 16.02 7.60 23.50
N LYS A 173 16.22 6.30 23.76
CA LYS A 173 15.20 5.25 23.63
C LYS A 173 14.40 5.00 24.90
N LEU A 174 14.77 5.62 26.03
CA LEU A 174 13.98 5.57 27.27
C LEU A 174 12.66 6.37 27.20
N THR A 175 12.37 6.96 26.04
CA THR A 175 11.08 7.60 25.75
C THR A 175 10.16 6.72 24.90
N ASP A 176 10.67 5.60 24.37
CA ASP A 176 9.92 4.62 23.62
C ASP A 176 9.44 3.50 24.53
N LEU A 177 8.13 3.47 24.74
CA LEU A 177 7.46 2.49 25.60
C LEU A 177 7.78 1.05 25.17
N THR A 178 7.77 0.79 23.85
CA THR A 178 7.94 -0.58 23.33
C THR A 178 9.34 -1.13 23.58
N THR A 179 10.37 -0.30 23.44
CA THR A 179 11.75 -0.68 23.75
C THR A 179 11.91 -1.07 25.22
N ILE A 180 11.30 -0.32 26.15
CA ILE A 180 11.39 -0.61 27.59
C ILE A 180 10.61 -1.88 27.95
N GLU A 181 9.40 -2.04 27.42
CA GLU A 181 8.59 -3.25 27.67
C GLU A 181 9.28 -4.52 27.19
N ASN A 182 9.88 -4.50 26.00
CA ASN A 182 10.58 -5.66 25.44
C ASN A 182 11.81 -6.06 26.28
N ALA A 183 12.53 -5.07 26.82
CA ALA A 183 13.68 -5.34 27.67
C ALA A 183 13.26 -5.96 29.02
N LEU A 184 12.12 -5.51 29.57
CA LEU A 184 11.55 -6.08 30.80
C LEU A 184 10.97 -7.48 30.55
N GLU A 185 10.28 -7.69 29.44
CA GLU A 185 9.77 -8.99 29.00
C GLU A 185 10.91 -10.00 28.82
N SER A 186 12.02 -9.59 28.20
CA SER A 186 13.17 -10.47 27.99
C SER A 186 13.82 -10.95 29.28
N ARG A 187 13.75 -10.16 30.37
CA ARG A 187 14.45 -10.45 31.63
C ARG A 187 13.53 -11.03 32.72
N PHE A 188 12.26 -10.64 32.71
CA PHE A 188 11.27 -10.98 33.74
C PHE A 188 9.99 -11.62 33.19
N GLY A 189 9.90 -11.84 31.88
CA GLY A 189 8.81 -12.60 31.27
C GLY A 189 8.78 -14.06 31.76
N ASP A 190 7.63 -14.71 31.58
CA ASP A 190 7.30 -16.00 32.22
C ASP A 190 8.25 -17.17 31.84
N SER A 191 9.07 -17.00 30.79
CA SER A 191 10.08 -17.98 30.37
C SER A 191 11.20 -18.23 31.41
N HIS A 192 11.52 -17.27 32.29
CA HIS A 192 12.58 -17.43 33.30
C HIS A 192 12.09 -18.09 34.60
N LEU A 193 10.79 -18.00 34.91
CA LEU A 193 10.22 -18.62 36.11
C LEU A 193 10.28 -20.16 36.01
N THR A 194 10.15 -20.71 34.81
CA THR A 194 10.30 -22.14 34.55
C THR A 194 11.76 -22.61 34.74
N GLN A 195 12.76 -21.78 34.40
CA GLN A 195 14.16 -22.11 34.66
C GLN A 195 14.53 -22.01 36.15
N PHE A 196 13.95 -21.04 36.88
CA PHE A 196 14.10 -20.91 38.33
C PHE A 196 13.54 -22.15 39.06
N TYR A 197 12.27 -22.51 38.84
CA TYR A 197 11.67 -23.71 39.45
C TYR A 197 12.37 -25.01 39.02
N ARG A 198 12.83 -25.12 37.78
CA ARG A 198 13.60 -26.29 37.31
C ARG A 198 14.94 -26.44 38.02
N THR A 199 15.56 -25.33 38.43
CA THR A 199 16.82 -25.33 39.18
C THR A 199 16.57 -25.59 40.68
N GLU A 200 15.49 -25.06 41.24
CA GLU A 200 15.06 -25.30 42.62
C GLU A 200 14.66 -26.77 42.86
N LEU A 201 13.96 -27.39 41.90
CA LEU A 201 13.62 -28.82 41.96
C LEU A 201 14.85 -29.73 41.84
N LYS A 202 15.88 -29.32 41.08
CA LYS A 202 17.13 -30.08 40.93
C LYS A 202 18.02 -30.06 42.19
N THR A 203 17.86 -29.07 43.06
CA THR A 203 18.68 -28.90 44.27
C THR A 203 18.05 -29.52 45.52
N ARG A 204 16.79 -29.96 45.46
CA ARG A 204 16.16 -30.78 46.51
C ARG A 204 16.62 -32.25 46.37
N ARG A 205 17.66 -32.64 47.11
CA ARG A 205 17.97 -34.05 47.33
C ARG A 205 17.04 -34.63 48.41
N GLN A 206 16.44 -35.78 48.12
CA GLN A 206 15.68 -36.56 49.10
C GLN A 206 16.59 -36.87 50.30
N LYS A 207 16.14 -36.57 51.53
CA LYS A 207 16.89 -36.93 52.74
C LYS A 207 17.00 -38.47 52.80
N PRO A 208 18.19 -39.04 53.04
CA PRO A 208 18.34 -40.48 53.20
C PRO A 208 17.62 -40.90 54.49
N GLY A 209 16.54 -41.68 54.38
CA GLY A 209 15.80 -42.17 55.55
C GLY A 209 14.29 -42.36 55.38
N TRP A 210 13.69 -41.98 54.24
CA TRP A 210 12.27 -42.27 54.01
C TRP A 210 12.15 -43.65 53.35
N LEU A 211 11.85 -44.67 54.16
CA LEU A 211 11.33 -45.95 53.67
C LEU A 211 10.01 -45.68 52.95
N VAL A 212 9.93 -46.12 51.70
CA VAL A 212 8.66 -46.22 50.97
C VAL A 212 7.98 -47.48 51.51
N GLY A 213 6.91 -47.28 52.29
CA GLY A 213 5.94 -48.31 52.65
C GLY A 213 4.73 -48.24 51.74
#